data_AF-A0A1A8DLD5-F1
#
_entry.id   AF-A0A1A8DLD5-F1
#
_cell.length_a   1.000
_cell.length_b   1.000
_cell.length_c   1.000
_cell.angle_alpha   90.00
_cell.angle_beta   90.00
_cell.angle_gamma   90.00
#
_symmetry.space_group_name_H-M   'P 1'
#
loop_
_entity.id
_entity.type
_entity.pdbx_description
1 polymer ?
#
loop_
_entity_poly.entity_id
_entity_poly.type
_entity_poly.pdbx_seq_one_letter_code
_entity_poly.pdbx_strand_id
1 'polypeptide(L)'
;QVSGIKTSSALNRMVASSESVSNLSDPDSMKKIRRELRLGDRVLVGGTKAGVVRFLGETDFAKGAWCGVELDEPLGKNDGAVAGTRYFQCLSRYGLFAPIHKVTRIGFPCTTPTKTKSSRRRSVLKKSPSASSISSLSSATSSISGKPSRAGLLTETSARYARKISSTTALQEALKEKQQHIEQLLAERDLERCEVAKATSHAGEMQQELALLRKGRDQYAVEMEAKLDQLRSMVEAADRDKVELLNQLEEEKRKVEDLQFRVEEACITRGDLETQTRLEHAHIKELEQSLLFEKT
;
A
#
# COMPACT_ATOMS: atom_id res chain seq x y z
N GLN A 1 10.95 -44.54 52.10
CA GLN A 1 11.02 -43.61 53.25
C GLN A 1 11.94 -42.45 52.83
N VAL A 2 11.35 -41.27 52.58
CA VAL A 2 11.43 -40.07 53.45
C VAL A 2 12.78 -39.35 53.27
N SER A 3 12.82 -38.35 52.38
CA SER A 3 12.93 -36.90 52.67
C SER A 3 14.38 -36.42 52.67
N GLY A 4 14.79 -35.27 52.14
CA GLY A 4 14.06 -34.11 51.65
C GLY A 4 14.86 -32.84 51.98
N ILE A 5 14.67 -31.83 51.13
CA ILE A 5 14.60 -30.39 51.46
C ILE A 5 15.90 -29.55 51.41
N LYS A 6 16.04 -28.83 50.27
CA LYS A 6 16.12 -27.37 50.05
C LYS A 6 17.02 -26.48 50.94
N THR A 7 17.69 -25.51 50.31
CA THR A 7 17.34 -24.07 50.43
C THR A 7 18.02 -23.22 49.35
N SER A 8 17.24 -22.27 48.85
CA SER A 8 17.53 -21.23 47.88
C SER A 8 17.92 -19.92 48.56
N SER A 9 18.75 -19.08 47.93
CA SER A 9 18.54 -17.61 47.99
C SER A 9 19.20 -16.91 46.80
N ALA A 10 18.40 -16.09 46.13
CA ALA A 10 18.81 -15.09 45.14
C ALA A 10 19.16 -13.78 45.84
N LEU A 11 19.93 -12.89 45.18
CA LEU A 11 19.60 -11.46 44.98
C LEU A 11 20.69 -10.71 44.17
N ASN A 12 20.21 -9.76 43.36
CA ASN A 12 20.85 -8.89 42.37
C ASN A 12 21.85 -7.85 42.92
N ARG A 13 22.72 -7.29 42.04
CA ARG A 13 22.63 -5.90 41.49
C ARG A 13 24.00 -5.26 41.10
N MET A 14 24.11 -4.96 39.79
CA MET A 14 24.65 -3.77 39.08
C MET A 14 26.06 -3.14 39.33
N VAL A 15 26.81 -3.07 38.21
CA VAL A 15 27.45 -1.91 37.54
C VAL A 15 28.62 -1.17 38.22
N ALA A 16 29.81 -1.22 37.59
CA ALA A 16 30.60 -0.05 37.18
C ALA A 16 31.79 -0.43 36.27
N SER A 17 32.21 0.55 35.49
CA SER A 17 32.95 0.56 34.23
C SER A 17 34.47 0.84 34.34
N SER A 18 35.12 0.78 33.16
CA SER A 18 36.49 1.19 32.75
C SER A 18 37.53 0.06 32.74
N GLU A 19 38.43 -0.09 31.76
CA GLU A 19 38.72 0.55 30.47
C GLU A 19 39.76 -0.35 29.74
N SER A 20 39.72 -0.36 28.41
CA SER A 20 40.85 -0.57 27.48
C SER A 20 41.65 -1.89 27.47
N VAL A 21 41.36 -2.76 26.49
CA VAL A 21 42.40 -3.47 25.71
C VAL A 21 41.98 -3.57 24.24
N SER A 22 42.77 -2.93 23.40
CA SER A 22 42.76 -2.90 21.94
C SER A 22 43.12 -4.26 21.34
N ASN A 23 42.39 -4.70 20.30
CA ASN A 23 43.02 -5.24 19.08
C ASN A 23 42.03 -5.48 17.92
N LEU A 24 42.23 -4.67 16.88
CA LEU A 24 42.32 -5.01 15.46
C LEU A 24 41.25 -5.94 14.86
N SER A 25 40.19 -5.32 14.34
CA SER A 25 39.56 -5.65 13.05
C SER A 25 38.59 -4.52 12.70
N ASP A 26 39.11 -3.38 12.25
CA ASP A 26 38.28 -2.29 11.75
C ASP A 26 37.90 -2.53 10.28
N PRO A 27 36.64 -2.87 9.96
CA PRO A 27 36.10 -2.75 8.61
C PRO A 27 35.81 -1.29 8.22
N ASP A 28 36.41 -0.32 8.93
CA ASP A 28 36.15 1.11 8.78
C ASP A 28 36.80 1.72 7.53
N SER A 29 37.67 0.97 6.83
CA SER A 29 38.26 1.43 5.57
C SER A 29 37.39 1.22 4.33
N MET A 30 36.24 0.53 4.44
CA MET A 30 35.18 0.53 3.41
C MET A 30 34.18 1.69 3.57
N LYS A 31 34.39 2.55 4.57
CA LYS A 31 33.42 3.59 4.97
C LYS A 31 33.62 4.95 4.30
N LYS A 32 34.51 5.10 3.30
CA LYS A 32 34.87 6.44 2.75
C LYS A 32 34.43 6.78 1.32
N ILE A 33 33.80 5.87 0.56
CA ILE A 33 33.29 6.19 -0.79
C ILE A 33 32.04 5.37 -1.11
N ARG A 34 30.91 5.54 -0.41
CA ARG A 34 29.53 5.54 -0.96
C ARG A 34 28.62 6.20 0.07
N ARG A 35 27.85 7.20 -0.37
CA ARG A 35 26.89 7.95 0.44
C ARG A 35 26.01 6.96 1.21
N GLU A 36 26.15 6.94 2.53
CA GLU A 36 25.49 6.01 3.44
C GLU A 36 23.97 6.05 3.20
N LEU A 37 23.42 5.02 2.55
CA LEU A 37 21.97 4.87 2.41
C LEU A 37 21.41 4.60 3.80
N ARG A 38 20.32 5.28 4.14
CA ARG A 38 19.64 5.11 5.43
C ARG A 38 18.24 4.57 5.21
N LEU A 39 17.70 3.92 6.24
CA LEU A 39 16.28 3.58 6.27
C LEU A 39 15.45 4.85 6.08
N GLY A 40 14.44 4.78 5.21
CA GLY A 40 13.60 5.91 4.85
C GLY A 40 14.13 6.80 3.72
N ASP A 41 15.35 6.57 3.20
CA ASP A 41 15.82 7.31 2.04
C ASP A 41 15.02 6.93 0.78
N ARG A 42 14.72 7.95 -0.03
CA ARG A 42 14.21 7.80 -1.40
C ARG A 42 15.35 7.34 -2.31
N VAL A 43 15.11 6.24 -3.02
CA VAL A 43 16.11 5.59 -3.86
C VAL A 43 15.54 5.15 -5.20
N LEU A 44 16.42 5.02 -6.18
CA LEU A 44 16.16 4.50 -7.51
C LEU A 44 16.94 3.20 -7.70
N VAL A 45 16.23 2.11 -7.98
CA VAL A 45 16.80 0.77 -8.20
C VAL A 45 16.90 0.52 -9.70
N GLY A 46 18.12 0.26 -10.20
CA GLY A 46 18.35 -0.05 -11.62
C GLY A 46 18.01 1.08 -12.58
N GLY A 47 17.92 2.33 -12.11
CA GLY A 47 17.70 3.52 -12.93
C GLY A 47 16.24 3.80 -13.31
N THR A 48 15.29 2.93 -12.99
CA THR A 48 13.88 3.10 -13.39
C THR A 48 12.89 2.96 -12.25
N LYS A 49 13.16 2.13 -11.24
CA LYS A 49 12.19 1.82 -10.18
C LYS A 49 12.46 2.64 -8.93
N ALA A 50 11.61 3.64 -8.66
CA ALA A 50 11.70 4.48 -7.48
C ALA A 50 11.03 3.82 -6.26
N GLY A 51 11.57 4.08 -5.08
CA GLY A 51 11.00 3.59 -3.83
C GLY A 51 11.71 4.13 -2.59
N VAL A 52 11.35 3.57 -1.44
CA VAL A 52 11.86 3.94 -0.11
C VAL A 52 12.60 2.76 0.51
N VAL A 53 13.78 3.01 1.06
CA VAL A 53 14.56 1.99 1.76
C VAL A 53 13.85 1.58 3.05
N ARG A 54 13.55 0.29 3.19
CA ARG A 54 12.93 -0.31 4.38
C ARG A 54 13.84 -1.29 5.12
N PHE A 55 14.86 -1.81 4.46
CA PHE A 55 15.82 -2.74 5.05
C PHE A 55 17.22 -2.51 4.47
N LEU A 56 18.24 -2.58 5.31
CA LEU A 56 19.66 -2.53 4.94
C LEU A 56 20.40 -3.54 5.80
N GLY A 57 21.04 -4.53 5.19
CA GLY A 57 21.76 -5.56 5.94
C GLY A 57 22.04 -6.81 5.11
N GLU A 58 22.59 -7.82 5.78
CA GLU A 58 22.74 -9.16 5.22
C GLU A 58 21.39 -9.87 5.13
N THR A 59 21.25 -10.80 4.19
CA THR A 59 20.01 -11.57 4.00
C THR A 59 20.28 -13.06 3.98
N ASP A 60 19.30 -13.84 4.39
CA ASP A 60 19.39 -15.30 4.44
C ASP A 60 19.47 -15.93 3.04
N PHE A 61 18.88 -15.27 2.04
CA PHE A 61 18.80 -15.79 0.68
C PHE A 61 20.06 -15.54 -0.16
N ALA A 62 20.91 -14.57 0.22
CA ALA A 62 22.12 -14.25 -0.53
C ALA A 62 23.18 -13.54 0.33
N LYS A 63 24.45 -13.91 0.15
CA LYS A 63 25.58 -13.28 0.84
C LYS A 63 25.78 -11.82 0.41
N GLY A 64 26.32 -11.03 1.33
CA GLY A 64 26.64 -9.61 1.12
C GLY A 64 25.55 -8.66 1.60
N ALA A 65 25.80 -7.36 1.48
CA ALA A 65 24.89 -6.33 1.95
C ALA A 65 23.81 -6.01 0.89
N TRP A 66 22.56 -6.15 1.30
CA TRP A 66 21.37 -5.93 0.49
C TRP A 66 20.54 -4.76 1.02
N CYS A 67 19.84 -4.12 0.09
CA CYS A 67 18.88 -3.08 0.36
C CYS A 67 17.49 -3.60 -0.02
N GLY A 68 16.59 -3.66 0.96
CA GLY A 68 15.16 -3.86 0.75
C GLY A 68 14.47 -2.52 0.53
N VAL A 69 13.83 -2.38 -0.62
CA VAL A 69 13.15 -1.15 -1.06
C VAL A 69 11.66 -1.46 -1.22
N GLU A 70 10.81 -0.63 -0.63
CA GLU A 70 9.39 -0.56 -0.93
C GLU A 70 9.21 0.38 -2.12
N LEU A 71 8.80 -0.16 -3.27
CA LEU A 71 8.58 0.61 -4.49
C LEU A 71 7.31 1.44 -4.39
N ASP A 72 7.23 2.53 -5.14
CA ASP A 72 6.00 3.35 -5.22
C ASP A 72 4.93 2.67 -6.11
N GLU A 73 5.33 1.77 -7.02
CA GLU A 73 4.49 1.04 -7.97
C GLU A 73 4.56 -0.49 -7.75
N PRO A 74 3.55 -1.27 -8.17
CA PRO A 74 3.50 -2.73 -7.99
C PRO A 74 4.44 -3.52 -8.94
N LEU A 75 5.70 -3.07 -9.05
CA LEU A 75 6.76 -3.63 -9.90
C LEU A 75 7.80 -4.43 -9.11
N GLY A 76 7.49 -4.74 -7.84
CA GLY A 76 8.28 -5.52 -6.91
C GLY A 76 8.07 -7.02 -7.08
N LYS A 77 8.85 -7.78 -6.32
CA LYS A 77 8.84 -9.26 -6.37
C LYS A 77 8.21 -9.89 -5.13
N ASN A 78 8.15 -9.17 -4.01
CA ASN A 78 7.71 -9.68 -2.72
C ASN A 78 6.85 -8.65 -1.96
N ASP A 79 6.37 -9.03 -0.79
CA ASP A 79 5.63 -8.21 0.19
C ASP A 79 6.51 -7.78 1.39
N GLY A 80 7.84 -7.89 1.23
CA GLY A 80 8.83 -7.68 2.28
C GLY A 80 9.30 -8.96 3.00
N ALA A 81 8.76 -10.13 2.64
CA ALA A 81 9.27 -11.43 3.03
C ALA A 81 9.91 -12.18 1.84
N VAL A 82 10.99 -12.92 2.10
CA VAL A 82 11.67 -13.78 1.12
C VAL A 82 12.00 -15.12 1.77
N ALA A 83 11.56 -16.22 1.15
CA ALA A 83 11.80 -17.58 1.64
C ALA A 83 11.36 -17.84 3.10
N GLY A 84 10.28 -17.20 3.54
CA GLY A 84 9.73 -17.35 4.90
C GLY A 84 10.28 -16.37 5.94
N THR A 85 11.44 -15.74 5.69
CA THR A 85 11.97 -14.68 6.55
C THR A 85 11.38 -13.32 6.17
N ARG A 86 10.80 -12.60 7.14
CA ARG A 86 10.26 -11.24 6.95
C ARG A 86 11.29 -10.19 7.35
N TYR A 87 11.62 -9.30 6.42
CA TYR A 87 12.57 -8.21 6.63
C TYR A 87 11.89 -6.87 6.83
N PHE A 88 10.79 -6.63 6.10
CA PHE A 88 9.93 -5.46 6.24
C PHE A 88 8.49 -5.78 5.85
N GLN A 89 7.57 -4.85 6.08
CA GLN A 89 6.18 -4.97 5.68
C GLN A 89 5.87 -3.98 4.57
N CYS A 90 5.35 -4.47 3.44
CA CYS A 90 4.76 -3.65 2.40
C CYS A 90 3.57 -4.38 1.74
N LEU A 91 2.96 -3.75 0.74
CA LEU A 91 1.93 -4.39 -0.08
C LEU A 91 2.53 -5.50 -0.96
N SER A 92 1.71 -6.47 -1.35
CA SER A 92 2.11 -7.53 -2.26
C SER A 92 2.56 -6.95 -3.61
N ARG A 93 3.72 -7.37 -4.11
CA ARG A 93 4.37 -6.86 -5.33
C ARG A 93 4.97 -5.46 -5.20
N TYR A 94 5.17 -4.94 -3.99
CA TYR A 94 5.84 -3.65 -3.78
C TYR A 94 7.27 -3.80 -3.24
N GLY A 95 7.61 -4.94 -2.64
CA GLY A 95 8.94 -5.18 -2.08
C GLY A 95 9.94 -5.64 -3.13
N LEU A 96 11.14 -5.07 -3.10
CA LEU A 96 12.25 -5.45 -3.96
C LEU A 96 13.58 -5.44 -3.19
N PHE A 97 14.35 -6.53 -3.31
CA PHE A 97 15.72 -6.58 -2.82
C PHE A 97 16.70 -6.32 -3.96
N ALA A 98 17.63 -5.40 -3.73
CA ALA A 98 18.72 -5.13 -4.65
C ALA A 98 20.05 -4.99 -3.86
N PRO A 99 21.18 -5.41 -4.45
CA PRO A 99 22.48 -5.13 -3.84
C PRO A 99 22.68 -3.62 -3.69
N ILE A 100 23.30 -3.19 -2.58
CA ILE A 100 23.47 -1.76 -2.26
C ILE A 100 24.10 -0.97 -3.42
N HIS A 101 25.01 -1.58 -4.18
CA HIS A 101 25.67 -0.94 -5.31
C HIS A 101 24.77 -0.64 -6.52
N LYS A 102 23.56 -1.24 -6.60
CA LYS A 102 22.56 -0.99 -7.65
C LYS A 102 21.50 0.04 -7.24
N VAL A 103 21.61 0.59 -6.03
CA VAL A 103 20.64 1.51 -5.45
C VAL A 103 21.25 2.91 -5.42
N THR A 104 20.58 3.87 -6.05
CA THR A 104 21.04 5.26 -6.12
C THR A 104 20.10 6.14 -5.32
N ARG A 105 20.63 6.93 -4.38
CA ARG A 105 19.84 7.89 -3.61
C ARG A 105 19.34 9.02 -4.52
N ILE A 106 18.04 9.29 -4.46
CA ILE A 106 17.40 10.44 -5.10
C ILE A 106 16.84 11.30 -3.95
N GLY A 107 17.44 12.47 -3.67
CA GLY A 107 17.11 13.32 -2.49
C GLY A 107 15.61 13.67 -2.37
N PHE A 108 14.99 14.07 -1.26
CA PHE A 108 15.38 14.62 0.05
C PHE A 108 14.80 13.75 1.20
N PRO A 109 15.27 13.85 2.46
CA PRO A 109 14.68 13.12 3.58
C PRO A 109 13.28 13.66 3.89
N CYS A 110 12.24 13.10 3.28
CA CYS A 110 10.86 13.40 3.67
C CYS A 110 10.50 12.49 4.85
N THR A 111 10.80 12.94 6.06
CA THR A 111 10.22 12.36 7.27
C THR A 111 8.78 12.84 7.38
N THR A 112 7.82 12.06 6.90
CA THR A 112 6.44 12.17 7.39
C THR A 112 5.85 10.77 7.58
N PRO A 113 5.54 10.36 8.82
CA PRO A 113 4.81 9.13 9.06
C PRO A 113 3.34 9.29 8.66
N THR A 114 2.81 8.25 8.03
CA THR A 114 1.42 8.05 7.66
C THR A 114 0.50 8.06 8.89
N LYS A 115 -0.38 9.06 9.00
CA LYS A 115 -1.69 8.96 9.67
C LYS A 115 -2.72 9.90 9.01
N THR A 116 -3.72 9.27 8.39
CA THR A 116 -5.13 9.67 8.27
C THR A 116 -5.56 11.02 8.88
N LYS A 117 -6.16 11.91 8.06
CA LYS A 117 -7.57 12.33 8.15
C LYS A 117 -7.90 13.34 7.04
N SER A 118 -8.91 13.00 6.25
CA SER A 118 -9.55 13.89 5.27
C SER A 118 -10.21 15.06 6.00
N SER A 119 -9.77 16.29 5.72
CA SER A 119 -10.50 17.50 6.03
C SER A 119 -10.52 18.38 4.80
N ARG A 120 -11.74 18.58 4.28
CA ARG A 120 -12.09 19.53 3.23
C ARG A 120 -11.46 20.89 3.49
N ARG A 121 -10.74 21.44 2.52
CA ARG A 121 -10.53 22.89 2.43
C ARG A 121 -11.00 23.39 1.06
N ARG A 122 -12.13 24.13 1.09
CA ARG A 122 -12.54 25.07 0.05
C ARG A 122 -11.53 26.21 0.04
N SER A 123 -10.95 26.52 -1.11
CA SER A 123 -10.15 27.73 -1.32
C SER A 123 -11.09 28.86 -1.74
N VAL A 124 -11.34 29.78 -0.81
CA VAL A 124 -11.95 31.09 -1.06
C VAL A 124 -10.81 32.07 -1.28
N LEU A 125 -10.66 32.58 -2.49
CA LEU A 125 -9.65 33.59 -2.85
C LEU A 125 -10.26 34.98 -2.68
N LYS A 126 -9.74 35.78 -1.72
CA LYS A 126 -9.72 37.26 -1.79
C LYS A 126 -8.54 37.83 -0.98
N LYS A 127 -7.88 38.82 -1.61
CA LYS A 127 -7.03 39.91 -1.07
C LYS A 127 -5.61 39.50 -0.60
N SER A 128 -4.50 40.20 -0.90
CA SER A 128 -4.26 41.64 -1.18
C SER A 128 -2.97 41.84 -2.02
N PRO A 129 -2.20 42.94 -1.90
CA PRO A 129 -2.03 44.01 -2.89
C PRO A 129 -0.65 43.98 -3.58
N SER A 130 -0.44 44.82 -4.60
CA SER A 130 0.91 45.10 -5.11
C SER A 130 1.17 46.59 -5.16
N ALA A 131 2.31 46.94 -4.57
CA ALA A 131 2.87 48.28 -4.43
C ALA A 131 3.90 48.58 -5.54
N SER A 132 4.37 49.83 -5.52
CA SER A 132 5.43 50.49 -6.32
C SER A 132 5.00 50.97 -7.71
N SER A 133 4.80 52.27 -7.98
CA SER A 133 5.65 53.50 -7.84
C SER A 133 6.71 53.62 -8.92
N ILE A 134 6.54 54.64 -9.79
CA ILE A 134 7.50 55.57 -10.45
C ILE A 134 6.71 56.28 -11.58
N SER A 135 6.71 57.57 -11.89
CA SER A 135 7.59 58.70 -11.56
C SER A 135 6.79 60.00 -11.60
N SER A 136 7.13 60.90 -10.69
CA SER A 136 6.85 62.33 -10.73
C SER A 136 7.55 63.00 -11.91
N LEU A 137 6.88 63.90 -12.62
CA LEU A 137 7.50 65.12 -13.17
C LEU A 137 6.48 66.25 -13.12
N SER A 138 6.77 67.25 -12.28
CA SER A 138 6.21 68.59 -12.37
C SER A 138 7.35 69.57 -12.63
N SER A 139 7.01 70.60 -13.40
CA SER A 139 7.59 71.94 -13.42
C SER A 139 8.77 72.20 -14.37
N ALA A 140 8.46 72.95 -15.44
CA ALA A 140 9.31 74.08 -15.82
C ALA A 140 8.40 75.29 -16.14
N THR A 141 8.43 76.23 -15.21
CA THR A 141 8.07 77.64 -15.39
C THR A 141 9.09 78.29 -16.32
N SER A 142 8.62 79.12 -17.27
CA SER A 142 9.35 80.31 -17.67
C SER A 142 8.38 81.35 -18.21
N SER A 143 8.21 82.42 -17.45
CA SER A 143 7.62 83.68 -17.86
C SER A 143 8.67 84.52 -18.58
N ILE A 144 8.38 84.98 -19.80
CA ILE A 144 8.93 86.25 -20.26
C ILE A 144 7.93 87.03 -21.10
N SER A 145 7.70 88.25 -20.65
CA SER A 145 6.96 89.31 -21.30
C SER A 145 7.77 89.90 -22.47
N GLY A 146 7.15 90.05 -23.64
CA GLY A 146 7.70 90.82 -24.75
C GLY A 146 6.61 91.08 -25.79
N LYS A 147 6.21 92.33 -25.94
CA LYS A 147 5.20 92.81 -26.92
C LYS A 147 5.89 93.05 -28.29
N PRO A 148 5.16 93.33 -29.39
CA PRO A 148 5.21 92.53 -30.61
C PRO A 148 6.00 93.18 -31.74
N SER A 149 6.54 92.37 -32.66
CA SER A 149 7.07 92.85 -33.95
C SER A 149 6.29 92.23 -35.10
N ARG A 150 5.70 93.11 -35.93
CA ARG A 150 4.96 92.79 -37.16
C ARG A 150 5.90 92.14 -38.18
N ALA A 151 5.78 90.83 -38.39
CA ALA A 151 6.14 90.16 -39.64
C ALA A 151 5.48 88.77 -39.66
N GLY A 152 4.72 88.44 -40.71
CA GLY A 152 4.24 87.06 -40.94
C GLY A 152 2.72 86.85 -41.02
N LEU A 153 1.96 87.78 -41.60
CA LEU A 153 0.49 87.65 -41.75
C LEU A 153 0.06 86.70 -42.89
N LEU A 154 0.94 85.92 -43.54
CA LEU A 154 0.53 85.05 -44.66
C LEU A 154 0.98 83.58 -44.55
N THR A 155 1.34 83.10 -43.35
CA THR A 155 1.73 81.69 -43.16
C THR A 155 1.14 81.05 -41.90
N GLU A 156 0.48 81.81 -41.03
CA GLU A 156 -0.05 81.29 -39.75
C GLU A 156 -1.43 80.61 -39.90
N THR A 157 -2.23 81.06 -40.87
CA THR A 157 -3.55 80.49 -41.19
C THR A 157 -3.40 79.06 -41.71
N SER A 158 -2.43 78.78 -42.57
CA SER A 158 -2.15 77.44 -43.10
C SER A 158 -1.61 76.49 -42.01
N ALA A 159 -0.77 76.97 -41.09
CA ALA A 159 -0.26 76.17 -39.97
C ALA A 159 -1.33 75.82 -38.92
N ARG A 160 -2.31 76.72 -38.67
CA ARG A 160 -3.46 76.42 -37.80
C ARG A 160 -4.45 75.47 -38.45
N TYR A 161 -4.75 75.63 -39.74
CA TYR A 161 -5.60 74.69 -40.48
C TYR A 161 -4.94 73.31 -40.61
N ALA A 162 -3.64 73.22 -40.89
CA ALA A 162 -2.90 71.95 -40.94
C ALA A 162 -2.88 71.23 -39.59
N ARG A 163 -2.63 71.96 -38.47
CA ARG A 163 -2.74 71.38 -37.12
C ARG A 163 -4.16 70.93 -36.78
N LYS A 164 -5.18 71.69 -37.20
CA LYS A 164 -6.59 71.33 -36.95
C LYS A 164 -6.99 70.09 -37.76
N ILE A 165 -6.64 70.02 -39.03
CA ILE A 165 -6.86 68.85 -39.90
C ILE A 165 -6.13 67.64 -39.34
N SER A 166 -4.84 67.77 -39.00
CA SER A 166 -4.05 66.70 -38.39
C SER A 166 -4.61 66.24 -37.03
N SER A 167 -5.13 67.15 -36.21
CA SER A 167 -5.78 66.80 -34.94
C SER A 167 -7.12 66.07 -35.13
N THR A 168 -7.90 66.44 -36.14
CA THR A 168 -9.16 65.73 -36.47
C THR A 168 -8.88 64.35 -37.07
N THR A 169 -7.84 64.21 -37.89
CA THR A 169 -7.41 62.92 -38.43
C THR A 169 -6.88 62.01 -37.32
N ALA A 170 -6.03 62.52 -36.43
CA ALA A 170 -5.53 61.75 -35.29
C ALA A 170 -6.64 61.28 -34.35
N LEU A 171 -7.68 62.09 -34.13
CA LEU A 171 -8.84 61.71 -33.33
C LEU A 171 -9.69 60.63 -34.04
N GLN A 172 -9.89 60.75 -35.35
CA GLN A 172 -10.61 59.73 -36.14
C GLN A 172 -9.86 58.40 -36.17
N GLU A 173 -8.54 58.43 -36.29
CA GLU A 173 -7.67 57.26 -36.20
C GLU A 173 -7.76 56.62 -34.82
N ALA A 174 -7.64 57.40 -33.74
CA ALA A 174 -7.79 56.90 -32.38
C ALA A 174 -9.17 56.27 -32.13
N LEU A 175 -10.24 56.84 -32.69
CA LEU A 175 -11.59 56.32 -32.55
C LEU A 175 -11.77 55.00 -33.33
N LYS A 176 -11.18 54.91 -34.53
CA LYS A 176 -11.14 53.69 -35.33
C LYS A 176 -10.32 52.58 -34.66
N GLU A 177 -9.17 52.92 -34.07
CA GLU A 177 -8.36 51.98 -33.29
C GLU A 177 -9.12 51.46 -32.07
N LYS A 178 -9.84 52.34 -31.34
CA LYS A 178 -10.67 51.91 -30.21
C LYS A 178 -11.83 51.01 -30.65
N GLN A 179 -12.46 51.30 -31.80
CA GLN A 179 -13.49 50.44 -32.36
C GLN A 179 -12.93 49.05 -32.71
N GLN A 180 -11.76 48.99 -33.36
CA GLN A 180 -11.08 47.73 -33.66
C GLN A 180 -10.70 46.95 -32.39
N HIS A 181 -10.25 47.64 -31.34
CA HIS A 181 -9.92 46.99 -30.08
C HIS A 181 -11.16 46.40 -29.39
N ILE A 182 -12.32 47.08 -29.45
CA ILE A 182 -13.59 46.54 -28.94
C ILE A 182 -13.97 45.27 -29.72
N GLU A 183 -13.85 45.28 -31.04
CA GLU A 183 -14.12 44.10 -31.88
C GLU A 183 -13.17 42.94 -31.54
N GLN A 184 -11.88 43.22 -31.33
CA GLN A 184 -10.91 42.22 -30.90
C GLN A 184 -11.28 41.60 -29.54
N LEU A 185 -11.61 42.43 -28.54
CA LEU A 185 -12.01 41.93 -27.21
C LEU A 185 -13.29 41.09 -27.26
N LEU A 186 -14.24 41.45 -28.12
CA LEU A 186 -15.46 40.64 -28.32
C LEU A 186 -15.12 39.29 -28.95
N ALA A 187 -14.25 39.26 -29.96
CA ALA A 187 -13.78 38.03 -30.60
C ALA A 187 -13.00 37.13 -29.64
N GLU A 188 -12.11 37.70 -28.81
CA GLU A 188 -11.37 36.96 -27.78
C GLU A 188 -12.33 36.33 -26.76
N ARG A 189 -13.30 37.10 -26.26
CA ARG A 189 -14.33 36.58 -25.33
C ARG A 189 -15.19 35.48 -25.96
N ASP A 190 -15.51 35.57 -27.24
CA ASP A 190 -16.25 34.53 -27.95
C ASP A 190 -15.44 33.23 -28.06
N LEU A 191 -14.14 33.36 -28.36
CA LEU A 191 -13.23 32.22 -28.38
C LEU A 191 -13.13 31.56 -26.99
N GLU A 192 -12.95 32.35 -25.92
CA GLU A 192 -12.92 31.86 -24.54
C GLU A 192 -14.21 31.11 -24.18
N ARG A 193 -15.38 31.63 -24.58
CA ARG A 193 -16.67 30.95 -24.33
C ARG A 193 -16.76 29.63 -25.08
N CYS A 194 -16.30 29.57 -26.33
CA CYS A 194 -16.24 28.33 -27.09
C CYS A 194 -15.30 27.31 -26.42
N GLU A 195 -14.14 27.74 -25.92
CA GLU A 195 -13.20 26.88 -25.19
C GLU A 195 -13.80 26.35 -23.88
N VAL A 196 -14.44 27.22 -23.09
CA VAL A 196 -15.13 26.83 -21.86
C VAL A 196 -16.26 25.83 -22.15
N ALA A 197 -17.04 26.04 -23.21
CA ALA A 197 -18.10 25.11 -23.61
C ALA A 197 -17.53 23.73 -23.97
N LYS A 198 -16.43 23.68 -24.74
CA LYS A 198 -15.74 22.43 -25.07
C LYS A 198 -15.19 21.72 -23.83
N ALA A 199 -14.53 22.46 -22.95
CA ALA A 199 -13.99 21.91 -21.70
C ALA A 199 -15.11 21.36 -20.80
N THR A 200 -16.26 22.04 -20.74
CA THR A 200 -17.42 21.59 -19.96
C THR A 200 -18.03 20.32 -20.54
N SER A 201 -18.18 20.24 -21.87
CA SER A 201 -18.66 19.03 -22.56
C SER A 201 -17.76 17.83 -22.27
N HIS A 202 -16.45 18.01 -22.45
CA HIS A 202 -15.47 16.94 -22.22
C HIS A 202 -15.42 16.51 -20.75
N ALA A 203 -15.51 17.46 -19.81
CA ALA A 203 -15.61 17.14 -18.39
C ALA A 203 -16.88 16.32 -18.08
N GLY A 204 -18.01 16.61 -18.75
CA GLY A 204 -19.24 15.84 -18.63
C GLY A 204 -19.09 14.41 -19.15
N GLU A 205 -18.48 14.23 -20.32
CA GLU A 205 -18.19 12.92 -20.91
C GLU A 205 -17.30 12.07 -19.99
N MET A 206 -16.20 12.65 -19.49
CA MET A 206 -15.29 11.98 -18.56
C MET A 206 -15.97 11.62 -17.24
N GLN A 207 -16.85 12.48 -16.72
CA GLN A 207 -17.64 12.16 -15.52
C GLN A 207 -18.59 10.98 -15.76
N GLN A 208 -19.23 10.92 -16.93
CA GLN A 208 -20.10 9.82 -17.30
C GLN A 208 -19.33 8.49 -17.43
N GLU A 209 -18.17 8.51 -18.09
CA GLU A 209 -17.32 7.33 -18.20
C GLU A 209 -16.86 6.82 -16.84
N LEU A 210 -16.40 7.73 -15.96
CA LEU A 210 -16.04 7.38 -14.58
C LEU A 210 -17.23 6.81 -13.79
N ALA A 211 -18.44 7.30 -14.02
CA ALA A 211 -19.64 6.77 -13.38
C ALA A 211 -19.95 5.35 -13.83
N LEU A 212 -19.80 5.05 -15.13
CA LEU A 212 -19.98 3.70 -15.68
C LEU A 212 -18.92 2.73 -15.15
N LEU A 213 -17.65 3.13 -15.13
CA LEU A 213 -16.56 2.32 -14.58
C LEU A 213 -16.76 2.03 -13.10
N ARG A 214 -17.19 3.03 -12.31
CA ARG A 214 -17.54 2.83 -10.90
C ARG A 214 -18.68 1.83 -10.74
N LYS A 215 -19.77 1.99 -11.51
CA LYS A 215 -20.90 1.06 -11.48
C LYS A 215 -20.48 -0.37 -11.82
N GLY A 216 -19.65 -0.56 -12.85
CA GLY A 216 -19.13 -1.87 -13.24
C GLY A 216 -18.26 -2.50 -12.14
N ARG A 217 -17.38 -1.71 -11.52
CA ARG A 217 -16.57 -2.16 -10.38
C ARG A 217 -17.43 -2.56 -9.19
N ASP A 218 -18.43 -1.76 -8.86
CA ASP A 218 -19.32 -2.02 -7.72
C ASP A 218 -20.20 -3.26 -7.98
N GLN A 219 -20.66 -3.46 -9.22
CA GLN A 219 -21.35 -4.69 -9.64
C GLN A 219 -20.46 -5.92 -9.51
N TYR A 220 -19.22 -5.84 -10.00
CA TYR A 220 -18.25 -6.93 -9.86
C TYR A 220 -17.96 -7.24 -8.39
N ALA A 221 -17.82 -6.22 -7.55
CA ALA A 221 -17.62 -6.41 -6.12
C ALA A 221 -18.80 -7.16 -5.47
N VAL A 222 -20.04 -6.78 -5.78
CA VAL A 222 -21.25 -7.48 -5.29
C VAL A 222 -21.31 -8.92 -5.78
N GLU A 223 -20.97 -9.19 -7.05
CA GLU A 223 -20.96 -10.55 -7.59
C GLU A 223 -19.90 -11.42 -6.91
N MET A 224 -18.70 -10.87 -6.67
CA MET A 224 -17.64 -11.60 -5.96
C MET A 224 -18.03 -11.86 -4.50
N GLU A 225 -18.65 -10.90 -3.81
CA GLU A 225 -19.13 -11.08 -2.44
C GLU A 225 -20.19 -12.20 -2.38
N ALA A 226 -21.15 -12.22 -3.31
CA ALA A 226 -22.15 -13.28 -3.39
C ALA A 226 -21.53 -14.67 -3.63
N LYS A 227 -20.48 -14.77 -4.46
CA LYS A 227 -19.73 -16.02 -4.66
C LYS A 227 -18.97 -16.44 -3.40
N LEU A 228 -18.39 -15.49 -2.67
CA LEU A 228 -17.73 -15.78 -1.39
C LEU A 228 -18.73 -16.29 -0.35
N ASP A 229 -19.92 -15.70 -0.25
CA ASP A 229 -20.99 -16.14 0.64
C ASP A 229 -21.49 -17.54 0.27
N GLN A 230 -21.64 -17.83 -1.03
CA GLN A 230 -21.99 -19.18 -1.50
C GLN A 230 -20.93 -20.20 -1.10
N LEU A 231 -19.65 -19.90 -1.31
CA LEU A 231 -18.55 -20.79 -0.93
C LEU A 231 -18.49 -21.00 0.59
N ARG A 232 -18.69 -19.95 1.39
CA ARG A 232 -18.76 -20.05 2.86
C ARG A 232 -19.89 -21.00 3.29
N SER A 233 -21.08 -20.85 2.72
CA SER A 233 -22.23 -21.72 3.02
C SER A 233 -21.96 -23.19 2.66
N MET A 234 -21.29 -23.44 1.52
CA MET A 234 -20.88 -24.80 1.13
C MET A 234 -19.87 -25.41 2.10
N VAL A 235 -18.89 -24.63 2.56
CA VAL A 235 -17.89 -25.09 3.55
C VAL A 235 -18.57 -25.42 4.87
N GLU A 236 -19.46 -24.55 5.35
CA GLU A 236 -20.22 -24.79 6.58
C GLU A 236 -21.11 -26.04 6.48
N ALA A 237 -21.70 -26.31 5.32
CA ALA A 237 -22.47 -27.54 5.09
C ALA A 237 -21.57 -28.79 5.15
N ALA A 238 -20.44 -28.76 4.45
CA ALA A 238 -19.49 -29.86 4.47
C ALA A 238 -18.92 -30.13 5.87
N ASP A 239 -18.69 -29.08 6.66
CA ASP A 239 -18.23 -29.20 8.05
C ASP A 239 -19.29 -29.84 8.95
N ARG A 240 -20.59 -29.52 8.75
CA ARG A 240 -21.70 -30.20 9.46
C ARG A 240 -21.75 -31.68 9.11
N ASP A 241 -21.73 -32.01 7.81
CA ASP A 241 -21.76 -33.39 7.33
C ASP A 241 -20.56 -34.19 7.87
N LYS A 242 -19.37 -33.57 7.90
CA LYS A 242 -18.17 -34.18 8.47
C LYS A 242 -18.35 -34.52 9.95
N VAL A 243 -18.93 -33.63 10.75
CA VAL A 243 -19.19 -33.88 12.18
C VAL A 243 -20.18 -35.04 12.35
N GLU A 244 -21.25 -35.06 11.55
CA GLU A 244 -22.24 -36.14 11.56
C GLU A 244 -21.61 -37.49 11.22
N LEU A 245 -20.79 -37.55 10.17
CA LEU A 245 -20.08 -38.77 9.78
C LEU A 245 -19.05 -39.23 10.82
N LEU A 246 -18.37 -38.30 11.49
CA LEU A 246 -17.44 -38.63 12.58
C LEU A 246 -18.18 -39.24 13.76
N ASN A 247 -19.35 -38.71 14.12
CA ASN A 247 -20.18 -39.27 15.19
C ASN A 247 -20.67 -40.68 14.83
N GLN A 248 -21.16 -40.88 13.60
CA GLN A 248 -21.55 -42.21 13.11
C GLN A 248 -20.39 -43.19 13.15
N LEU A 249 -19.19 -42.76 12.72
CA LEU A 249 -17.99 -43.59 12.76
C LEU A 249 -17.64 -43.98 14.20
N GLU A 250 -17.79 -43.07 15.17
CA GLU A 250 -17.53 -43.37 16.58
C GLU A 250 -18.56 -44.34 17.16
N GLU A 251 -19.84 -44.19 16.81
CA GLU A 251 -20.89 -45.14 17.21
C GLU A 251 -20.64 -46.54 16.65
N GLU A 252 -20.28 -46.65 15.37
CA GLU A 252 -19.93 -47.95 14.77
C GLU A 252 -18.68 -48.55 15.39
N LYS A 253 -17.67 -47.74 15.75
CA LYS A 253 -16.50 -48.23 16.50
C LYS A 253 -16.89 -48.83 17.84
N ARG A 254 -17.75 -48.15 18.61
CA ARG A 254 -18.25 -48.70 19.88
C ARG A 254 -19.02 -50.00 19.68
N LYS A 255 -19.86 -50.10 18.63
CA LYS A 255 -20.55 -51.36 18.29
C LYS A 255 -19.56 -52.48 17.96
N VAL A 256 -18.50 -52.19 17.21
CA VAL A 256 -17.47 -53.18 16.87
C VAL A 256 -16.74 -53.65 18.13
N GLU A 257 -16.39 -52.75 19.04
CA GLU A 257 -15.76 -53.09 20.34
C GLU A 257 -16.68 -54.00 21.17
N ASP A 258 -17.97 -53.67 21.25
CA ASP A 258 -18.96 -54.47 21.98
C ASP A 258 -19.14 -55.86 21.35
N LEU A 259 -19.16 -55.94 20.01
CA LEU A 259 -19.17 -57.21 19.28
C LEU A 259 -17.92 -58.04 19.53
N GLN A 260 -16.74 -57.42 19.56
CA GLN A 260 -15.48 -58.10 19.86
C GLN A 260 -15.52 -58.71 21.26
N PHE A 261 -15.99 -57.95 22.26
CA PHE A 261 -16.14 -58.46 23.62
C PHE A 261 -17.07 -59.70 23.69
N ARG A 262 -18.22 -59.66 23.02
CA ARG A 262 -19.15 -60.82 22.98
C ARG A 262 -18.54 -62.04 22.28
N VAL A 263 -17.74 -61.82 21.23
CA VAL A 263 -17.05 -62.91 20.54
C VAL A 263 -15.99 -63.53 21.44
N GLU A 264 -15.24 -62.73 22.19
CA GLU A 264 -14.25 -63.22 23.16
C GLU A 264 -14.91 -64.03 24.27
N GLU A 265 -16.01 -63.55 24.84
CA GLU A 265 -16.80 -64.27 25.86
C GLU A 265 -17.31 -65.63 25.33
N ALA A 266 -17.87 -65.65 24.12
CA ALA A 266 -18.32 -66.88 23.49
C ALA A 266 -17.17 -67.85 23.19
N CYS A 267 -15.99 -67.34 22.84
CA CYS A 267 -14.80 -68.16 22.61
C CYS A 267 -14.32 -68.83 23.91
N ILE A 268 -14.33 -68.11 25.03
CA ILE A 268 -13.98 -68.66 26.34
C ILE A 268 -14.96 -69.78 26.71
N THR A 269 -16.26 -69.48 26.65
CA THR A 269 -17.31 -70.45 26.99
C THR A 269 -17.23 -71.72 26.14
N ARG A 270 -16.98 -71.57 24.83
CA ARG A 270 -16.76 -72.71 23.93
C ARG A 270 -15.53 -73.52 24.35
N GLY A 271 -14.43 -72.87 24.71
CA GLY A 271 -13.21 -73.55 25.16
C GLY A 271 -13.43 -74.39 26.43
N ASP A 272 -14.21 -73.86 27.38
CA ASP A 272 -14.56 -74.58 28.61
C ASP A 272 -15.42 -75.83 28.30
N LEU A 273 -16.44 -75.67 27.46
CA LEU A 273 -17.28 -76.79 27.01
C LEU A 273 -16.51 -77.86 26.24
N GLU A 274 -15.58 -77.46 25.36
CA GLU A 274 -14.69 -78.40 24.64
C GLU A 274 -13.80 -79.18 25.62
N THR A 275 -13.29 -78.52 26.66
CA THR A 275 -12.46 -79.15 27.69
C THR A 275 -13.27 -80.14 28.52
N GLN A 276 -14.47 -79.75 28.96
CA GLN A 276 -15.36 -80.63 29.70
C GLN A 276 -15.78 -81.85 28.86
N THR A 277 -16.11 -81.63 27.59
CA THR A 277 -16.45 -82.71 26.65
C THR A 277 -15.29 -83.71 26.55
N ARG A 278 -14.03 -83.25 26.47
CA ARG A 278 -12.85 -84.13 26.45
C ARG A 278 -12.69 -84.95 27.74
N LEU A 279 -12.91 -84.33 28.90
CA LEU A 279 -12.84 -85.01 30.20
C LEU A 279 -13.93 -86.08 30.33
N GLU A 280 -15.16 -85.77 29.94
CA GLU A 280 -16.27 -86.73 29.94
C GLU A 280 -16.00 -87.90 29.00
N HIS A 281 -15.50 -87.66 27.78
CA HIS A 281 -15.09 -88.72 26.86
C HIS A 281 -13.97 -89.61 27.44
N ALA A 282 -12.99 -89.01 28.12
CA ALA A 282 -11.92 -89.77 28.77
C ALA A 282 -12.46 -90.65 29.90
N HIS A 283 -13.36 -90.10 30.73
CA HIS A 283 -13.99 -90.83 31.82
C HIS A 283 -14.88 -91.98 31.34
N ILE A 284 -15.68 -91.77 30.30
CA ILE A 284 -16.48 -92.84 29.67
C ILE A 284 -15.57 -93.98 29.21
N LYS A 285 -14.46 -93.66 28.54
CA LYS A 285 -13.50 -94.66 28.07
C LYS A 285 -12.86 -95.48 29.20
N GLU A 286 -12.60 -94.86 30.34
CA GLU A 286 -12.09 -95.53 31.55
C GLU A 286 -13.13 -96.47 32.18
N LEU A 287 -14.39 -96.01 32.25
CA LEU A 287 -15.52 -96.84 32.71
C LEU A 287 -15.74 -98.04 31.79
N GLU A 288 -15.68 -97.85 30.47
CA GLU A 288 -15.78 -98.93 29.48
C GLU A 288 -14.68 -99.97 29.64
N GLN A 289 -13.42 -99.54 29.87
CA GLN A 289 -12.31 -100.45 30.16
C GLN A 289 -12.51 -101.23 31.46
N SER A 290 -12.98 -100.57 32.51
CA SER A 290 -13.25 -101.20 33.80
C SER A 290 -14.36 -102.25 33.69
N LEU A 291 -15.43 -101.93 32.95
CA LEU A 291 -16.57 -102.82 32.72
C LEU A 291 -16.21 -104.02 31.83
N LEU A 292 -15.25 -103.86 30.91
CA LEU A 292 -14.67 -104.96 30.14
C LEU A 292 -13.87 -105.92 31.04
N PHE A 293 -13.08 -105.38 31.97
CA PHE A 293 -12.27 -106.19 32.90
C PHE A 293 -13.13 -106.99 33.87
N GLU A 294 -14.22 -106.42 34.38
CA GLU A 294 -15.15 -107.09 35.31
C GLU A 294 -15.96 -108.23 34.66
N LYS A 295 -16.02 -108.28 33.31
CA LYS A 295 -16.73 -109.32 32.55
C LYS A 295 -15.85 -110.51 32.12
N THR A 296 -14.55 -110.46 32.39
CA THR A 296 -13.57 -111.54 32.12
C THR A 296 -13.23 -112.31 33.39
#